data_AF-A0A2J7Q0R9-F1
#
_entry.id   AF-A0A2J7Q0R9-F1
#
_cell.length_a   1.000
_cell.length_b   1.000
_cell.length_c   1.000
_cell.angle_alpha   90.00
_cell.angle_beta   90.00
_cell.angle_gamma   90.00
#
_symmetry.space_group_name_H-M   'P 1'
#
loop_
_entity.id
_entity.type
_entity.pdbx_description
1 polymer ?
#
loop_
_entity_poly.entity_id
_entity_poly.type
_entity_poly.pdbx_seq_one_letter_code
_entity_poly.pdbx_strand_id
1 'polypeptide(L)'
;MVEPVVLVHGGAGNISINRVEPKLVGVCTAARRGYKVLISGGSVIDAVQSAVQYMEDDEAFNAGYGSVLNVDGEVEMDAIIMEGRELKTGSVGAIKNVAHPVDVARLVMEKTPHVMLVGEGAKQFASEQGVPDVPIGQLVTKFAKESLEKRKAGSVSTTTELGMSSSVASFSRVTVILR
;
A
#
# COMPACT_ATOMS: atom_id res chain seq x y z
N MET A 1 -29.71 -5.28 -12.73
CA MET A 1 -28.59 -4.77 -11.90
C MET A 1 -27.44 -5.74 -12.03
N VAL A 2 -26.21 -5.26 -12.11
CA VAL A 2 -25.01 -6.12 -12.13
C VAL A 2 -24.66 -6.44 -10.69
N GLU A 3 -24.39 -7.71 -10.39
CA GLU A 3 -23.86 -8.10 -9.08
C GLU A 3 -22.39 -7.65 -8.99
N PRO A 4 -22.02 -6.80 -8.02
CA PRO A 4 -20.65 -6.32 -7.91
C PRO A 4 -19.70 -7.42 -7.45
N VAL A 5 -18.45 -7.38 -7.91
CA VAL A 5 -17.39 -8.31 -7.48
C VAL A 5 -16.20 -7.49 -6.99
N VAL A 6 -15.62 -7.92 -5.86
CA VAL A 6 -14.39 -7.35 -5.30
C VAL A 6 -13.37 -8.46 -5.13
N LEU A 7 -12.17 -8.23 -5.64
CA LEU A 7 -11.03 -9.13 -5.51
C LEU A 7 -9.89 -8.39 -4.80
N VAL A 8 -9.26 -9.04 -3.83
CA VAL A 8 -8.15 -8.48 -3.05
C VAL A 8 -7.03 -9.52 -2.98
N HIS A 9 -5.77 -9.07 -3.09
CA HIS A 9 -4.59 -9.90 -2.88
C HIS A 9 -3.70 -9.31 -1.78
N GLY A 10 -3.06 -10.18 -0.99
CA GLY A 10 -2.21 -9.79 0.15
C GLY A 10 -0.72 -9.67 -0.15
N GLY A 11 -0.35 -9.73 -1.44
CA GLY A 11 1.03 -9.87 -1.90
C GLY A 11 1.36 -11.32 -2.30
N ALA A 12 2.59 -11.51 -2.80
CA ALA A 12 3.12 -12.82 -3.18
C ALA A 12 4.54 -12.97 -2.65
N GLY A 13 4.95 -14.20 -2.33
CA GLY A 13 6.29 -14.50 -1.83
C GLY A 13 6.28 -15.67 -0.85
N ASN A 14 7.43 -15.96 -0.25
CA ASN A 14 7.52 -16.98 0.79
C ASN A 14 6.98 -16.44 2.11
N ILE A 15 5.71 -16.75 2.43
CA ILE A 15 5.03 -16.33 3.65
C ILE A 15 5.34 -17.34 4.74
N SER A 16 5.90 -16.88 5.87
CA SER A 16 6.14 -17.76 7.01
C SER A 16 4.82 -18.26 7.60
N ILE A 17 4.82 -19.49 8.13
CA ILE A 17 3.59 -20.16 8.62
C ILE A 17 2.79 -19.29 9.61
N ASN A 18 3.49 -18.57 10.49
CA ASN A 18 2.88 -17.69 11.50
C ASN A 18 2.23 -16.43 10.91
N ARG A 19 2.49 -16.11 9.63
CA ARG A 19 1.95 -14.96 8.90
C ARG A 19 0.81 -15.33 7.96
N VAL A 20 0.56 -16.63 7.72
CA VAL A 20 -0.49 -17.09 6.81
C VAL A 20 -1.87 -16.69 7.31
N GLU A 21 -2.20 -17.04 8.56
CA GLU A 21 -3.53 -16.78 9.14
C GLU A 21 -3.85 -15.26 9.21
N PRO A 22 -2.95 -14.38 9.72
CA PRO A 22 -3.21 -12.94 9.69
C PRO A 22 -3.47 -12.39 8.29
N LYS A 23 -2.69 -12.81 7.28
CA LYS A 23 -2.88 -12.38 5.90
C LYS A 23 -4.21 -12.85 5.33
N LEU A 24 -4.63 -14.10 5.58
CA LEU A 24 -5.92 -14.62 5.14
C LEU A 24 -7.09 -13.84 5.74
N VAL A 25 -7.05 -13.61 7.05
CA VAL A 25 -8.06 -12.80 7.75
C VAL A 25 -8.09 -11.38 7.19
N GLY A 26 -6.92 -10.78 6.98
CA GLY A 26 -6.79 -9.43 6.47
C GLY A 26 -7.36 -9.26 5.05
N VAL A 27 -7.05 -10.15 4.10
CA VAL A 27 -7.59 -10.06 2.73
C VAL A 27 -9.11 -10.28 2.70
N CYS A 28 -9.63 -11.20 3.52
CA CYS A 28 -11.08 -11.39 3.64
C CYS A 28 -11.76 -10.13 4.21
N THR A 29 -11.13 -9.46 5.18
CA THR A 29 -11.68 -8.24 5.79
C THR A 29 -11.63 -7.06 4.83
N ALA A 30 -10.52 -6.87 4.11
CA ALA A 30 -10.38 -5.89 3.04
C ALA A 30 -11.45 -6.08 1.95
N ALA A 31 -11.62 -7.32 1.46
CA ALA A 31 -12.62 -7.65 0.43
C ALA A 31 -14.04 -7.34 0.92
N ARG A 32 -14.38 -7.70 2.16
CA ARG A 32 -15.68 -7.38 2.77
C ARG A 32 -15.90 -5.87 2.93
N ARG A 33 -14.87 -5.10 3.27
CA ARG A 33 -14.94 -3.64 3.35
C ARG A 33 -15.28 -3.03 1.99
N GLY A 34 -14.54 -3.38 0.95
CA GLY A 34 -14.83 -2.92 -0.41
C GLY A 34 -16.20 -3.36 -0.90
N TYR A 35 -16.58 -4.62 -0.68
CA TYR A 35 -17.89 -5.13 -1.08
C TYR A 35 -19.04 -4.40 -0.38
N LYS A 36 -18.89 -4.08 0.91
CA LYS A 36 -19.86 -3.30 1.69
C LYS A 36 -20.12 -1.93 1.06
N VAL A 37 -19.08 -1.25 0.56
CA VAL A 37 -19.22 0.03 -0.13
C VAL A 37 -20.08 -0.13 -1.39
N LEU A 38 -19.82 -1.15 -2.21
CA LEU A 38 -20.55 -1.39 -3.45
C LEU A 38 -22.03 -1.70 -3.22
N ILE A 39 -22.35 -2.61 -2.30
CA ILE A 39 -23.76 -2.97 -2.00
C ILE A 39 -24.53 -1.83 -1.31
N SER A 40 -23.82 -0.84 -0.76
CA SER A 40 -24.41 0.38 -0.21
C SER A 40 -24.60 1.48 -1.25
N GLY A 41 -24.30 1.22 -2.53
CA GLY A 41 -24.43 2.18 -3.63
C GLY A 41 -23.24 3.14 -3.77
N GLY A 42 -22.10 2.88 -3.11
CA GLY A 42 -20.87 3.64 -3.28
C GLY A 42 -20.19 3.39 -4.63
N SER A 43 -19.22 4.25 -4.98
CA SER A 43 -18.50 4.10 -6.24
C SER A 43 -17.46 2.96 -6.19
N VAL A 44 -17.05 2.48 -7.36
CA VAL A 44 -15.98 1.46 -7.47
C VAL A 44 -14.66 1.98 -6.91
N ILE A 45 -14.38 3.28 -7.08
CA ILE A 45 -13.19 3.94 -6.52
C ILE A 45 -13.23 3.98 -5.00
N ASP A 46 -14.39 4.33 -4.40
CA ASP A 46 -14.54 4.30 -2.94
C ASP A 46 -14.36 2.89 -2.38
N ALA A 47 -14.86 1.88 -3.10
CA ALA A 47 -14.77 0.48 -2.69
C ALA A 47 -13.33 -0.03 -2.64
N VAL A 48 -12.54 0.24 -3.68
CA VAL A 48 -11.14 -0.20 -3.69
C VAL A 48 -10.28 0.59 -2.72
N GLN A 49 -10.50 1.90 -2.60
CA GLN A 49 -9.80 2.72 -1.61
C GLN A 49 -10.08 2.19 -0.21
N SER A 50 -11.34 1.90 0.13
CA SER A 50 -11.69 1.36 1.45
C SER A 50 -11.05 -0.01 1.75
N ALA A 51 -10.98 -0.89 0.75
CA ALA A 51 -10.31 -2.18 0.88
C ALA A 51 -8.81 -2.01 1.13
N VAL A 52 -8.16 -1.11 0.38
CA VAL A 52 -6.72 -0.87 0.47
C VAL A 52 -6.33 -0.12 1.72
N GLN A 53 -7.09 0.89 2.15
CA GLN A 53 -6.86 1.60 3.40
C GLN A 53 -6.80 0.63 4.59
N TYR A 54 -7.68 -0.39 4.60
CA TYR A 54 -7.61 -1.45 5.60
C TYR A 54 -6.29 -2.22 5.56
N MET A 55 -5.78 -2.52 4.36
CA MET A 55 -4.52 -3.23 4.21
C MET A 55 -3.32 -2.36 4.60
N GLU A 56 -3.38 -1.05 4.35
CA GLU A 56 -2.38 -0.07 4.78
C GLU A 56 -2.41 0.15 6.31
N ASP A 57 -3.52 -0.14 6.99
CA ASP A 57 -3.61 -0.09 8.45
C ASP A 57 -3.10 -1.37 9.14
N ASP A 58 -2.93 -2.47 8.42
CA ASP A 58 -2.69 -3.82 8.98
C ASP A 58 -1.25 -4.29 8.74
N GLU A 59 -0.49 -4.45 9.84
CA GLU A 59 0.92 -4.86 9.81
C GLU A 59 1.19 -6.23 9.14
N ALA A 60 0.14 -7.01 8.90
CA ALA A 60 0.24 -8.23 8.12
C ALA A 60 0.67 -7.96 6.66
N PHE A 61 0.48 -6.74 6.14
CA PHE A 61 0.75 -6.39 4.75
C PHE A 61 1.98 -5.50 4.58
N ASN A 62 2.60 -5.58 3.40
CA ASN A 62 3.71 -4.72 3.01
C ASN A 62 3.19 -3.42 2.37
N ALA A 63 2.46 -2.63 3.16
CA ALA A 63 1.83 -1.37 2.76
C ALA A 63 1.56 -0.54 4.03
N GLY A 64 1.59 0.79 3.93
CA GLY A 64 1.28 1.67 5.07
C GLY A 64 2.02 1.27 6.36
N TYR A 65 1.27 1.04 7.43
CA TYR A 65 1.75 0.39 8.64
C TYR A 65 2.01 -1.09 8.40
N GLY A 66 3.28 -1.50 8.45
CA GLY A 66 3.70 -2.86 8.05
C GLY A 66 4.63 -2.87 6.85
N SER A 67 4.77 -1.72 6.18
CA SER A 67 5.74 -1.49 5.14
C SER A 67 7.15 -1.93 5.51
N VAL A 68 7.80 -2.50 4.51
CA VAL A 68 9.19 -2.91 4.60
C VAL A 68 10.12 -1.70 4.60
N LEU A 69 11.33 -1.92 5.09
CA LEU A 69 12.32 -0.86 5.22
C LEU A 69 13.29 -0.85 4.04
N ASN A 70 13.63 0.35 3.60
CA ASN A 70 14.76 0.58 2.72
C ASN A 70 16.09 0.30 3.47
N VAL A 71 17.22 0.47 2.78
CA VAL A 71 18.55 0.16 3.36
C VAL A 71 18.90 1.02 4.58
N ASP A 72 18.35 2.23 4.63
CA ASP A 72 18.53 3.22 5.70
C ASP A 72 17.57 3.00 6.88
N GLY A 73 16.66 2.01 6.79
CA GLY A 73 15.71 1.70 7.85
C GLY A 73 14.44 2.55 7.81
N GLU A 74 14.16 3.23 6.70
CA GLU A 74 13.00 4.08 6.52
C GLU A 74 11.90 3.40 5.70
N VAL A 75 10.66 3.84 5.89
CA VAL A 75 9.50 3.41 5.10
C VAL A 75 9.36 4.33 3.89
N GLU A 76 9.44 3.76 2.70
CA GLU A 76 9.13 4.40 1.42
C GLU A 76 8.05 3.57 0.70
N MET A 77 6.98 4.25 0.29
CA MET A 77 5.79 3.60 -0.24
C MET A 77 5.44 4.09 -1.63
N ASP A 78 4.88 3.17 -2.42
CA ASP A 78 4.30 3.42 -3.73
C ASP A 78 2.82 3.01 -3.71
N ALA A 79 1.95 3.83 -4.30
CA ALA A 79 0.55 3.49 -4.50
C ALA A 79 0.03 4.03 -5.83
N ILE A 80 -0.89 3.31 -6.45
CA ILE A 80 -1.62 3.72 -7.66
C ILE A 80 -3.08 3.32 -7.55
N ILE A 81 -3.96 4.20 -8.02
CA ILE A 81 -5.40 3.96 -8.17
C ILE A 81 -5.85 4.40 -9.57
N MET A 82 -6.73 3.62 -10.17
CA MET A 82 -7.24 3.86 -11.52
C MET A 82 -8.75 3.62 -11.59
N GLU A 83 -9.47 4.48 -12.29
CA GLU A 83 -10.89 4.37 -12.64
C GLU A 83 -11.02 3.89 -14.09
N GLY A 84 -11.75 2.81 -14.33
CA GLY A 84 -11.77 2.12 -15.61
C GLY A 84 -12.61 2.79 -16.72
N ARG A 85 -13.65 3.56 -16.38
CA ARG A 85 -14.57 4.16 -17.35
C ARG A 85 -13.94 5.29 -18.15
N GLU A 86 -13.23 6.18 -17.46
CA GLU A 86 -12.57 7.36 -18.05
C GLU A 86 -11.04 7.23 -18.04
N LEU A 87 -10.52 6.10 -17.54
CA LEU A 87 -9.08 5.83 -17.40
C LEU A 87 -8.36 6.85 -16.50
N LYS A 88 -9.09 7.53 -15.61
CA LYS A 88 -8.51 8.45 -14.63
C LYS A 88 -7.56 7.67 -13.74
N THR A 89 -6.34 8.17 -13.59
CA THR A 89 -5.28 7.47 -12.88
C THR A 89 -4.51 8.46 -12.02
N GLY A 90 -4.15 8.05 -10.81
CA GLY A 90 -3.23 8.78 -9.96
C GLY A 90 -2.32 7.83 -9.19
N SER A 91 -1.08 8.26 -8.98
CA SER A 91 -0.07 7.47 -8.29
C SER A 91 0.92 8.34 -7.52
N VAL A 92 1.49 7.72 -6.49
CA VAL A 92 2.61 8.24 -5.71
C VAL A 92 3.72 7.21 -5.66
N GLY A 93 4.96 7.66 -5.61
CA GLY A 93 6.13 6.78 -5.44
C GLY A 93 7.12 7.34 -4.43
N ALA A 94 7.80 6.47 -3.69
CA ALA A 94 8.74 6.84 -2.63
C ALA A 94 8.17 7.89 -1.64
N ILE A 95 6.86 7.87 -1.38
CA ILE A 95 6.24 8.77 -0.41
C ILE A 95 6.53 8.28 1.01
N LYS A 96 6.80 9.21 1.92
CA LYS A 96 7.10 8.95 3.33
C LYS A 96 6.05 9.62 4.22
N ASN A 97 5.96 9.16 5.48
CA ASN A 97 5.23 9.86 6.54
C ASN A 97 3.74 10.13 6.23
N VAL A 98 3.07 9.23 5.52
CA VAL A 98 1.62 9.26 5.28
C VAL A 98 1.06 7.89 5.60
N ALA A 99 -0.04 7.83 6.34
CA ALA A 99 -0.62 6.54 6.76
C ALA A 99 -1.17 5.75 5.56
N HIS A 100 -1.83 6.44 4.62
CA HIS A 100 -2.55 5.86 3.51
C HIS A 100 -2.06 6.41 2.15
N PRO A 101 -0.99 5.85 1.56
CA PRO A 101 -0.52 6.25 0.23
C PRO A 101 -1.60 6.19 -0.86
N VAL A 102 -2.57 5.26 -0.79
CA VAL A 102 -3.69 5.18 -1.74
C VAL A 102 -4.56 6.46 -1.75
N ASP A 103 -4.67 7.14 -0.62
CA ASP A 103 -5.45 8.38 -0.50
C ASP A 103 -4.75 9.50 -1.26
N VAL A 104 -3.43 9.59 -1.15
CA VAL A 104 -2.63 10.57 -1.91
C VAL A 104 -2.66 10.25 -3.40
N ALA A 105 -2.58 8.97 -3.78
CA ALA A 105 -2.74 8.56 -5.18
C ALA A 105 -4.10 8.98 -5.75
N ARG A 106 -5.19 8.84 -4.98
CA ARG A 106 -6.52 9.34 -5.38
C ARG A 106 -6.56 10.86 -5.49
N LEU A 107 -5.93 11.58 -4.58
CA LEU A 107 -5.82 13.04 -4.66
C LEU A 107 -5.05 13.48 -5.92
N VAL A 108 -3.97 12.78 -6.30
CA VAL A 108 -3.27 13.05 -7.57
C VAL A 108 -4.22 12.90 -8.76
N MET A 109 -5.00 11.81 -8.79
CA MET A 109 -6.00 11.53 -9.83
C MET A 109 -7.07 12.63 -9.95
N GLU A 110 -7.56 13.14 -8.81
CA GLU A 110 -8.72 14.03 -8.76
C GLU A 110 -8.39 15.53 -8.76
N LYS A 111 -7.18 15.90 -8.30
CA LYS A 111 -6.82 17.30 -8.00
C LYS A 111 -5.68 17.84 -8.84
N THR A 112 -5.09 17.03 -9.72
CA THR A 112 -3.96 17.44 -10.55
C THR A 112 -4.16 17.04 -12.01
N PRO A 113 -3.50 17.71 -12.96
CA PRO A 113 -3.44 17.26 -14.36
C PRO A 113 -2.38 16.15 -14.57
N HIS A 114 -1.71 15.69 -13.52
CA HIS A 114 -0.63 14.71 -13.58
C HIS A 114 -1.12 13.33 -13.14
N VAL A 115 -0.43 12.29 -13.59
CA VAL A 115 -0.73 10.90 -13.18
C VAL A 115 0.14 10.46 -12.01
N MET A 116 1.35 10.99 -11.86
CA MET A 116 2.32 10.50 -10.89
C MET A 116 3.09 11.64 -10.22
N LEU A 117 3.17 11.59 -8.90
CA LEU A 117 4.10 12.40 -8.08
C LEU A 117 5.04 11.47 -7.31
N VAL A 118 6.26 11.93 -7.01
CA VAL A 118 7.25 11.09 -6.30
C VAL A 118 8.01 11.84 -5.22
N GLY A 119 8.47 11.10 -4.21
CA GLY A 119 9.34 11.59 -3.14
C GLY A 119 8.78 12.80 -2.43
N GLU A 120 9.64 13.81 -2.24
CA GLU A 120 9.29 15.05 -1.55
C GLU A 120 8.14 15.81 -2.23
N GLY A 121 8.07 15.79 -3.57
CA GLY A 121 6.98 16.45 -4.30
C GLY A 121 5.62 15.82 -4.00
N ALA A 122 5.56 14.49 -3.88
CA ALA A 122 4.35 13.80 -3.45
C ALA A 122 3.98 14.13 -2.00
N LYS A 123 4.98 14.25 -1.12
CA LYS A 123 4.76 14.58 0.30
C LYS A 123 4.27 16.02 0.49
N GLN A 124 4.88 16.98 -0.20
CA GLN A 124 4.44 18.37 -0.20
C GLN A 124 3.00 18.47 -0.69
N PHE A 125 2.68 17.82 -1.82
CA PHE A 125 1.31 17.79 -2.34
C PHE A 125 0.32 17.20 -1.33
N ALA A 126 0.67 16.09 -0.65
CA ALA A 126 -0.18 15.51 0.39
C ALA A 126 -0.47 16.53 1.51
N SER A 127 0.55 17.27 1.95
CA SER A 127 0.38 18.33 2.96
C SER A 127 -0.53 19.46 2.47
N GLU A 128 -0.41 19.88 1.21
CA GLU A 128 -1.26 20.93 0.61
C GLU A 128 -2.72 20.50 0.49
N GLN A 129 -2.97 19.19 0.30
CA GLN A 129 -4.32 18.61 0.32
C GLN A 129 -4.85 18.33 1.74
N GLY A 130 -4.08 18.63 2.78
CA GLY A 130 -4.49 18.45 4.18
C GLY A 130 -4.38 17.01 4.68
N VAL A 131 -3.59 16.16 4.02
CA VAL A 131 -3.31 14.79 4.51
C VAL A 131 -2.45 14.87 5.77
N PRO A 132 -2.86 14.24 6.89
CA PRO A 132 -2.10 14.28 8.13
C PRO A 132 -0.69 13.71 7.98
N ASP A 133 0.28 14.37 8.60
CA ASP A 133 1.64 13.86 8.69
C ASP A 133 1.72 12.75 9.74
N VAL A 134 2.47 11.70 9.41
CA VAL A 134 2.74 10.59 10.33
C VAL A 134 4.15 10.74 10.89
N PRO A 135 4.33 10.80 12.22
CA PRO A 135 5.63 10.85 12.86
C PRO A 135 6.63 9.83 12.32
N ILE A 136 7.89 10.25 12.18
CA ILE A 136 8.98 9.40 11.73
C ILE A 136 9.07 8.14 12.61
N GLY A 137 9.11 6.98 11.96
CA GLY A 137 9.19 5.68 12.64
C GLY A 137 7.85 5.08 13.08
N GLN A 138 6.73 5.83 13.04
CA GLN A 138 5.43 5.30 13.46
C GLN A 138 4.91 4.19 12.52
N LEU A 139 5.27 4.24 11.23
CA LEU A 139 4.94 3.18 10.26
C LEU A 139 5.82 1.93 10.38
N VAL A 140 6.90 2.00 11.18
CA VAL A 140 7.90 0.93 11.27
C VAL A 140 7.48 -0.10 12.31
N THR A 141 7.28 -1.34 11.85
CA THR A 141 6.96 -2.47 12.73
C THR A 141 8.22 -3.19 13.23
N LYS A 142 8.07 -3.95 14.31
CA LYS A 142 9.14 -4.83 14.82
C LYS A 142 9.55 -5.86 13.77
N PHE A 143 8.57 -6.44 13.08
CA PHE A 143 8.81 -7.41 12.02
C PHE A 143 9.65 -6.82 10.88
N ALA A 144 9.34 -5.59 10.43
CA ALA A 144 10.08 -4.92 9.37
C ALA A 144 11.54 -4.63 9.77
N LYS A 145 11.78 -4.17 11.01
CA LYS A 145 13.13 -3.97 11.56
C LYS A 145 13.94 -5.26 11.58
N GLU A 146 13.39 -6.33 12.18
CA GLU A 146 14.07 -7.62 12.24
C GLU A 146 14.35 -8.21 10.86
N SER A 147 13.46 -7.97 9.89
CA SER A 147 13.63 -8.43 8.51
C SER A 147 14.78 -7.70 7.81
N LEU A 148 14.92 -6.39 8.03
CA LEU A 148 16.05 -5.61 7.52
C LEU A 148 17.38 -6.08 8.13
N GLU A 149 17.44 -6.31 9.44
CA GLU A 149 18.66 -6.77 10.12
C GLU A 149 19.11 -8.14 9.60
N LYS A 150 18.18 -9.10 9.45
CA LYS A 150 18.48 -10.41 8.86
C LYS A 150 19.02 -10.28 7.43
N ARG A 151 18.47 -9.36 6.64
CA ARG A 151 18.93 -9.08 5.28
C ARG A 151 20.33 -8.47 5.27
N LYS A 152 20.62 -7.49 6.15
CA LYS A 152 21.95 -6.88 6.31
C LYS A 152 23.01 -7.90 6.76
N ALA A 153 22.63 -8.86 7.59
CA ALA A 153 23.51 -9.95 8.04
C ALA A 153 23.79 -11.05 6.98
N GLY A 154 23.25 -10.92 5.75
CA GLY A 154 23.42 -11.94 4.69
C GLY A 154 22.71 -13.26 4.97
N SER A 155 21.83 -13.30 5.98
CA SER A 155 21.20 -14.53 6.47
C SER A 155 19.93 -14.93 5.72
N VAL A 156 19.58 -14.23 4.63
CA VAL A 156 18.38 -14.50 3.82
C VAL A 156 18.75 -14.64 2.34
N SER A 157 18.75 -15.89 1.85
CA SER A 157 18.99 -16.28 0.46
C SER A 157 17.71 -16.37 -0.39
N THR A 158 16.57 -15.82 0.03
CA THR A 158 15.26 -16.18 -0.56
C THR A 158 14.39 -14.97 -0.95
N THR A 159 13.69 -15.14 -2.07
CA THR A 159 12.58 -14.31 -2.56
C THR A 159 11.48 -14.23 -1.49
N THR A 160 11.57 -13.20 -0.65
CA THR A 160 10.46 -12.78 0.22
C THR A 160 9.51 -11.90 -0.58
N GLU A 161 8.44 -11.37 0.03
CA GLU A 161 7.61 -10.34 -0.63
C GLU A 161 8.39 -9.06 -1.01
N LEU A 162 9.67 -9.00 -0.65
CA LEU A 162 10.65 -7.95 -0.99
C LEU A 162 11.36 -8.15 -2.34
N GLY A 163 11.16 -9.29 -3.02
CA GLY A 163 11.94 -9.66 -4.20
C GLY A 163 13.30 -10.32 -3.87
N MET A 164 14.14 -10.52 -4.90
CA MET A 164 15.49 -11.09 -4.74
C MET A 164 16.44 -10.11 -4.02
N SER A 165 17.40 -10.65 -3.26
CA SER A 165 18.46 -9.85 -2.62
C SER A 165 19.18 -8.99 -3.65
N SER A 166 18.96 -7.69 -3.60
CA SER A 166 19.64 -6.70 -4.44
C SER A 166 20.14 -5.56 -3.56
N SER A 167 21.20 -4.88 -4.01
CA SER A 167 21.80 -3.73 -3.34
C SER A 167 20.94 -2.46 -3.39
N VAL A 168 19.75 -2.56 -3.99
CA VAL A 168 18.80 -1.45 -4.18
C VAL A 168 17.69 -1.49 -3.13
N ALA A 169 17.15 -0.30 -2.84
CA ALA A 169 16.10 -0.06 -1.87
C ALA A 169 14.88 -0.98 -2.09
N SER A 170 14.33 -1.49 -0.99
CA SER A 170 13.04 -2.20 -1.02
C SER A 170 11.93 -1.17 -0.89
N PHE A 171 10.98 -1.19 -1.83
CA PHE A 171 9.81 -0.32 -1.81
C PHE A 171 8.57 -1.13 -1.45
N SER A 172 7.75 -0.56 -0.57
CA SER A 172 6.41 -1.12 -0.33
C SER A 172 5.50 -0.73 -1.48
N ARG A 173 4.72 -1.66 -2.01
CA ARG A 173 3.92 -1.43 -3.22
C ARG A 173 2.47 -1.81 -2.99
N VAL A 174 1.59 -0.87 -3.29
CA VAL A 174 0.17 -1.12 -3.47
C VAL A 174 -0.18 -0.80 -4.92
N THR A 175 -0.89 -1.71 -5.59
CA THR A 175 -1.38 -1.49 -6.95
C THR A 175 -2.87 -1.79 -7.00
N VAL A 176 -3.66 -0.78 -7.30
CA VAL A 176 -5.11 -0.92 -7.52
C VAL A 176 -5.41 -0.62 -8.98
N ILE A 177 -5.78 -1.67 -9.74
CA ILE A 177 -6.23 -1.54 -11.12
C ILE A 177 -7.69 -1.98 -11.17
N LEU A 178 -8.57 -1.07 -11.57
CA LEU A 178 -9.97 -1.38 -11.87
C LEU A 178 -10.15 -1.51 -13.38
N ARG A 179 -10.91 -2.52 -13.80
CA ARG A 179 -11.41 -2.70 -15.16
C ARG A 179 -12.92 -2.68 -15.15
#